data_AF-A0A2E8LEL2-F1
#
_entry.id   AF-A0A2E8LEL2-F1
#
_cell.length_a   1.000
_cell.length_b   1.000
_cell.length_c   1.000
_cell.angle_alpha   90.00
_cell.angle_beta   90.00
_cell.angle_gamma   90.00
#
_symmetry.space_group_name_H-M   'P 1'
#
loop_
_entity.id
_entity.type
_entity.pdbx_description
1 polymer ?
#
loop_
_entity_poly.entity_id
_entity_poly.type
_entity_poly.pdbx_seq_one_letter_code
_entity_poly.pdbx_strand_id
1 'polypeptide(L)' 'GVGAAVPPQVTSTAAKPLSIAFEEISAEKIASIEIDPEAEAAAAALAGAEAEAAAEVGDDSA' A
#
# COMPACT_ATOMS: atom_id res chain seq x y z
N GLY A 1 6.14 -7.82 15.38
CA GLY A 1 7.45 -7.60 14.76
C GLY A 1 7.38 -6.28 14.01
N VAL A 2 8.39 -5.44 14.15
CA VAL A 2 8.57 -4.30 13.22
C VAL A 2 8.62 -4.93 11.82
N GLY A 3 7.78 -4.46 10.90
CA GLY A 3 7.61 -5.07 9.57
C GLY A 3 8.90 -5.13 8.76
N ALA A 4 8.79 -5.51 7.48
CA ALA A 4 9.95 -5.51 6.58
C ALA A 4 10.65 -4.14 6.61
N ALA A 5 11.97 -4.14 6.82
CA ALA A 5 12.75 -2.92 6.80
C ALA A 5 12.79 -2.38 5.35
N VAL A 6 12.10 -1.26 5.11
CA VAL A 6 12.12 -0.58 3.82
C VAL A 6 13.45 0.21 3.71
N PRO A 7 14.26 -0.04 2.67
CA PRO A 7 15.50 0.72 2.46
C PRO A 7 15.23 2.21 2.20
N PRO A 8 16.16 3.11 2.56
CA PRO A 8 16.07 4.52 2.17
C PRO A 8 15.94 4.70 0.65
N GLN A 9 15.03 5.57 0.22
CA GLN A 9 14.79 5.94 -1.18
C GLN A 9 15.61 7.17 -1.61
N VAL A 10 16.28 7.81 -0.66
CA VAL A 10 17.22 8.91 -0.87
C VAL A 10 18.57 8.59 -0.24
N THR A 11 19.63 9.17 -0.78
CA THR A 11 20.95 9.14 -0.12
C THR A 11 20.91 10.03 1.11
N SER A 12 21.10 9.45 2.30
CA SER A 12 21.03 10.16 3.57
C SER A 12 22.26 9.86 4.44
N THR A 13 22.71 10.85 5.20
CA THR A 13 23.69 10.65 6.30
C THR A 13 23.00 10.43 7.65
N ALA A 14 21.66 10.53 7.71
CA ALA A 14 20.91 10.34 8.94
C ALA A 14 20.79 8.84 9.28
N ALA A 15 20.97 8.52 10.55
CA ALA A 15 20.85 7.14 11.04
C ALA A 15 19.42 6.78 11.51
N LYS A 16 18.56 7.78 11.72
CA LYS A 16 17.21 7.59 12.27
C LYS A 16 16.17 7.53 11.15
N PRO A 17 15.31 6.49 11.09
CA PRO A 17 14.31 6.36 10.03
C PRO A 17 13.40 7.59 9.88
N LEU A 18 12.99 8.22 10.99
CA LEU A 18 12.12 9.39 10.94
C LEU A 18 12.79 10.62 10.32
N SER A 19 14.10 10.79 10.52
CA SER A 19 14.85 11.87 9.87
C SER A 19 14.98 11.63 8.37
N ILE A 20 15.26 10.38 7.96
CA ILE A 20 15.29 9.97 6.56
C ILE A 20 13.92 10.20 5.91
N ALA A 21 12.81 9.88 6.59
CA ALA A 21 11.47 10.10 6.06
C ALA A 21 11.19 11.58 5.73
N PHE A 22 11.70 12.53 6.53
CA PHE A 22 11.56 13.96 6.19
C PHE A 22 12.40 14.37 4.98
N GLU A 23 13.58 13.77 4.79
CA GLU A 23 14.38 13.97 3.58
C GLU A 23 13.67 13.40 2.35
N GLU A 24 13.01 12.24 2.48
CA GLU A 24 12.21 11.62 1.43
C GLU A 24 10.96 12.43 1.06
N ILE A 25 10.26 13.01 2.04
CA ILE A 25 9.14 13.95 1.79
C ILE A 25 9.65 15.15 1.00
N SER A 26 10.79 15.73 1.40
CA SER A 26 11.37 16.91 0.75
C SER A 26 11.85 16.61 -0.68
N ALA A 27 12.26 15.37 -0.95
CA ALA A 27 12.64 14.88 -2.26
C ALA A 27 11.47 14.31 -3.08
N GLU A 28 10.22 14.53 -2.63
CA GLU A 28 8.98 14.08 -3.28
C GLU A 28 8.91 12.56 -3.49
N LYS A 29 9.61 11.78 -2.65
CA LYS A 29 9.53 10.31 -2.62
C LYS A 29 8.40 9.80 -1.74
N ILE A 30 7.93 10.61 -0.79
CA ILE A 30 6.76 10.34 0.04
C ILE A 30 5.71 11.41 -0.26
N ALA A 31 4.51 10.98 -0.61
CA ALA A 31 3.37 11.85 -0.86
C ALA A 31 2.25 11.58 0.15
N SER A 32 1.62 12.64 0.63
CA SER A 32 0.34 12.52 1.34
C SER A 32 -0.78 12.35 0.33
N ILE A 33 -1.58 11.30 0.47
CA ILE A 33 -2.81 11.10 -0.28
C ILE A 33 -3.98 11.19 0.68
N GLU A 34 -5.03 11.91 0.27
CA GLU A 34 -6.31 11.87 0.98
C GLU A 34 -7.06 10.63 0.50
N ILE A 35 -7.53 9.83 1.45
CA ILE A 35 -8.29 8.62 1.16
C ILE A 35 -9.77 8.99 1.20
N ASP A 36 -10.45 8.80 0.07
CA ASP A 36 -11.90 8.90 -0.03
C ASP A 36 -12.53 7.61 0.54
N PRO A 37 -13.26 7.68 1.67
CA PRO A 37 -13.78 6.49 2.34
C PRO A 37 -14.87 5.79 1.54
N GLU A 38 -15.67 6.53 0.76
CA GLU A 38 -16.66 5.94 -0.13
C GLU A 38 -16.01 5.20 -1.30
N ALA A 39 -14.94 5.78 -1.87
CA ALA A 39 -14.17 5.12 -2.93
C ALA A 39 -13.45 3.86 -2.44
N GLU A 40 -12.88 3.88 -1.23
CA GLU A 40 -12.24 2.72 -0.61
C GLU A 40 -13.26 1.61 -0.35
N ALA A 41 -14.44 1.94 0.17
CA ALA A 41 -15.52 0.97 0.38
C ALA A 41 -16.00 0.34 -0.93
N ALA A 42 -16.13 1.14 -2.00
CA ALA A 42 -16.50 0.64 -3.32
C ALA A 42 -15.43 -0.30 -3.90
N ALA A 43 -14.14 0.04 -3.76
CA ALA A 43 -13.03 -0.80 -4.20
C ALA A 43 -12.99 -2.14 -3.44
N ALA A 44 -13.21 -2.11 -2.12
CA ALA A 44 -13.26 -3.32 -1.30
C ALA A 44 -14.44 -4.23 -1.68
N ALA A 45 -15.63 -3.68 -1.95
CA ALA A 45 -16.78 -4.44 -2.40
C ALA A 45 -16.54 -5.11 -3.75
N LEU A 46 -15.89 -4.41 -4.69
CA LEU A 46 -15.55 -4.94 -6.01
C LEU A 46 -14.52 -6.07 -5.91
N ALA A 47 -13.47 -5.90 -5.10
CA ALA A 47 -12.49 -6.96 -4.83
C ALA A 47 -13.12 -8.20 -4.18
N GLY A 48 -14.10 -8.01 -3.29
CA GLY A 48 -14.88 -9.11 -2.69
C GLY A 48 -15.69 -9.88 -3.74
N ALA A 49 -16.41 -9.17 -4.61
CA ALA A 49 -17.19 -9.78 -5.68
C ALA A 49 -16.29 -10.50 -6.72
N GLU A 50 -15.13 -9.96 -7.04
CA GLU A 50 -14.14 -10.62 -7.91
C GLU A 50 -13.59 -11.91 -7.29
N ALA A 51 -13.33 -11.91 -5.98
CA ALA A 51 -12.88 -13.10 -5.26
C ALA A 51 -13.98 -14.18 -5.22
N GLU A 52 -15.24 -13.80 -4.99
CA GLU A 52 -16.40 -14.71 -5.02
C GLU A 52 -16.59 -15.31 -6.43
N ALA A 53 -16.55 -14.47 -7.48
CA ALA A 53 -16.65 -14.93 -8.86
C ALA A 53 -15.48 -15.87 -9.24
N ALA A 54 -14.26 -15.56 -8.81
CA ALA A 54 -13.10 -16.43 -9.02
C ALA A 54 -13.22 -17.78 -8.28
N ALA A 55 -13.86 -17.80 -7.11
CA ALA A 55 -14.13 -19.02 -6.36
C ALA A 55 -15.18 -19.89 -7.06
N GLU A 56 -16.23 -19.29 -7.66
CA GLU A 56 -17.29 -20.04 -8.34
C GLU A 56 -16.85 -20.59 -9.71
N VAL A 57 -16.00 -19.88 -10.45
CA VAL A 57 -15.42 -20.37 -11.72
C VAL A 57 -14.40 -21.50 -11.50
N GLY A 58 -13.83 -21.63 -10.30
CA GLY A 58 -12.87 -22.68 -9.95
C GLY A 58 -13.49 -24.07 -9.69
N ASP A 59 -14.82 -24.16 -9.47
CA ASP A 59 -15.49 -25.39 -9.01
C ASP A 59 -16.08 -26.26 -10.16
N ASP A 60 -16.26 -25.72 -11.37
CA ASP A 60 -16.93 -26.41 -12.50
C ASP A 60 -15.98 -27.28 -13.37
N SER A 61 -14.85 -27.77 -12.82
CA SER A 61 -13.87 -28.59 -13.58
C SER A 61 -13.58 -29.99 -13.02
N ALA A 62 -14.51 -30.58 -12.27
CA ALA A 62 -14.44 -31.97 -11.75
C ALA A 62 -15.29 -32.97 -12.57
#